data_AF-A0A7X1NR01-F1
#
_entry.id   AF-A0A7X1NR01-F1
#
_cell.length_a   1.000
_cell.length_b   1.000
_cell.length_c   1.000
_cell.angle_alpha   90.00
_cell.angle_beta   90.00
_cell.angle_gamma   90.00
#
_symmetry.space_group_name_H-M   'P 1'
#
loop_
_entity.id
_entity.type
_entity.pdbx_description
1 polymer ?
#
loop_
_entity_poly.entity_id
_entity_poly.type
_entity_poly.pdbx_seq_one_letter_code
_entity_poly.pdbx_strand_id
1 'polypeptide(L)' 'MSESTPDQAFVRAIALQARLDLPEERVADLAAAAAPIHARLRTLSAVDLGETAPALSFDAAWD' A
#
# COMPACT_ATOMS: atom_id res chain seq x y z
N MET A 1 6.65 16.32 9.30
CA MET A 1 7.47 15.09 9.27
C MET A 1 7.72 14.78 7.81
N SER A 2 8.96 14.56 7.38
CA SER A 2 9.25 14.20 5.98
C SER A 2 8.64 12.84 5.71
N GLU A 3 7.54 12.79 4.97
CA GLU A 3 6.85 11.53 4.69
C GLU A 3 7.53 10.79 3.55
N SER A 4 8.27 9.75 3.93
CA SER A 4 9.10 8.94 3.06
C SER A 4 8.28 8.20 2.00
N THR A 5 8.62 8.48 0.74
CA THR A 5 8.41 7.56 -0.38
C THR A 5 8.94 6.17 -0.01
N PRO A 6 8.28 5.07 -0.41
CA PRO A 6 8.77 3.71 -0.16
C PRO A 6 10.24 3.58 -0.54
N ASP A 7 11.10 3.38 0.45
CA ASP A 7 12.49 3.05 0.25
C ASP A 7 12.70 1.54 0.39
N GLN A 8 13.91 1.07 0.15
CA GLN A 8 14.22 -0.35 0.22
C GLN A 8 14.03 -0.93 1.63
N ALA A 9 14.25 -0.15 2.69
CA ALA A 9 14.07 -0.62 4.06
C ALA A 9 12.58 -0.84 4.36
N PHE A 10 11.73 0.08 3.94
CA PHE A 10 10.28 -0.05 4.00
C PHE A 10 9.81 -1.29 3.23
N VAL A 11 10.26 -1.48 1.99
CA VAL A 11 9.87 -2.63 1.17
C VAL A 11 10.29 -3.96 1.80
N ARG A 12 11.51 -4.07 2.35
CA ARG A 12 11.94 -5.28 3.06
C ARG A 12 11.06 -5.58 4.27
N ALA A 13 10.70 -4.56 5.06
CA ALA A 13 9.82 -4.72 6.21
C ALA A 13 8.41 -5.21 5.82
N ILE A 14 7.84 -4.65 4.74
CA ILE A 14 6.52 -5.05 4.23
C ILE A 14 6.57 -6.47 3.65
N ALA A 15 7.61 -6.82 2.90
CA ALA A 15 7.78 -8.18 2.38
C ALA A 15 7.83 -9.22 3.51
N LEU A 16 8.59 -8.93 4.58
CA LEU A 16 8.62 -9.76 5.78
C LEU A 16 7.25 -9.88 6.45
N GLN A 17 6.56 -8.76 6.67
CA GLN A 17 5.23 -8.74 7.28
C GLN A 17 4.19 -9.51 6.47
N ALA A 18 4.26 -9.40 5.13
CA ALA A 18 3.39 -10.11 4.21
C ALA A 18 3.78 -11.58 4.01
N ARG A 19 4.90 -12.02 4.60
CA ARG A 19 5.51 -13.35 4.37
C ARG A 19 5.76 -13.62 2.89
N LEU A 20 6.16 -12.58 2.15
CA LEU A 20 6.59 -12.68 0.76
C LEU A 20 8.08 -12.95 0.72
N ASP A 21 8.47 -14.02 0.03
CA ASP A 21 9.86 -14.26 -0.31
C ASP A 21 10.24 -13.34 -1.48
N LEU A 22 10.87 -12.22 -1.15
CA LEU A 22 11.29 -11.20 -2.10
C LEU A 22 12.80 -11.29 -2.32
N PRO A 23 13.26 -11.70 -3.52
CA PRO A 23 14.68 -11.70 -3.84
C PRO A 23 15.29 -10.31 -3.69
N GLU A 24 16.48 -10.23 -3.13
CA GLU A 24 17.13 -8.96 -2.76
C GLU A 24 17.35 -8.06 -3.99
N GLU A 25 17.66 -8.64 -5.15
CA GLU A 25 17.81 -7.94 -6.42
C GLU A 25 16.51 -7.27 -6.93
N ARG A 26 15.35 -7.66 -6.40
CA ARG A 26 14.03 -7.11 -6.76
C ARG A 26 13.58 -6.00 -5.83
N VAL A 27 14.23 -5.80 -4.69
CA VAL A 27 13.82 -4.82 -3.67
C VAL A 27 13.84 -3.40 -4.22
N ALA A 28 14.88 -3.02 -4.95
CA ALA A 28 15.02 -1.68 -5.52
C ALA A 28 13.91 -1.38 -6.55
N ASP A 29 13.63 -2.35 -7.41
CA ASP A 29 12.60 -2.21 -8.45
C ASP A 29 11.20 -2.17 -7.86
N LEU A 30 10.94 -2.97 -6.81
CA LEU A 30 9.66 -2.94 -6.10
C LEU A 30 9.46 -1.60 -5.37
N ALA A 31 10.51 -1.05 -4.75
CA ALA A 31 10.45 0.28 -4.14
C ALA A 31 10.11 1.37 -5.17
N ALA A 32 10.78 1.33 -6.34
CA ALA A 32 10.49 2.25 -7.44
C ALA A 32 9.05 2.09 -7.98
N ALA A 33 8.57 0.86 -8.12
CA ALA A 33 7.22 0.57 -8.58
C ALA A 33 6.14 0.98 -7.55
N ALA A 34 6.42 0.86 -6.26
CA ALA A 34 5.51 1.23 -5.18
C ALA A 34 5.40 2.76 -5.00
N ALA A 35 6.45 3.52 -5.32
CA ALA A 35 6.50 4.97 -5.16
C ALA A 35 5.28 5.73 -5.77
N PRO A 36 4.90 5.54 -7.05
CA PRO A 36 3.74 6.22 -7.62
C PRO A 36 2.41 5.78 -6.99
N ILE A 37 2.29 4.53 -6.55
CA ILE A 37 1.07 4.04 -5.88
C ILE A 37 0.91 4.74 -4.53
N HIS A 38 1.97 4.79 -3.73
CA HIS A 38 1.96 5.50 -2.45
C HIS A 38 1.69 7.01 -2.62
N ALA A 39 2.22 7.63 -3.67
CA ALA A 39 1.88 9.02 -3.99
C ALA A 39 0.38 9.20 -4.23
N ARG A 40 -0.25 8.32 -5.03
CA ARG A 40 -1.70 8.36 -5.28
C ARG A 40 -2.51 8.09 -4.02
N LEU A 41 -2.11 7.11 -3.20
CA LEU A 41 -2.78 6.83 -1.93
C LEU A 41 -2.76 8.05 -1.00
N ARG A 42 -1.65 8.80 -0.96
CA ARG A 42 -1.57 10.06 -0.19
C ARG A 42 -2.52 11.13 -0.73
N THR A 43 -2.64 11.25 -2.05
CA THR A 43 -3.63 12.16 -2.64
C THR A 43 -5.04 11.75 -2.27
N LEU A 44 -5.36 10.45 -2.31
CA LEU A 44 -6.68 9.94 -1.92
C LEU A 44 -6.96 10.11 -0.44
N SER A 45 -5.96 9.91 0.44
CA SER A 45 -6.14 10.07 1.89
C SER A 45 -6.39 11.51 2.33
N ALA A 46 -6.08 12.49 1.47
CA ALA A 46 -6.36 13.89 1.70
C ALA A 46 -7.80 14.28 1.29
N VAL A 47 -8.54 13.39 0.62
CA VAL A 47 -9.94 13.62 0.23
C VAL A 47 -10.82 13.34 1.45
N ASP A 48 -11.72 14.29 1.77
CA ASP A 48 -12.79 14.04 2.73
C ASP A 48 -13.80 13.07 2.11
N LEU A 49 -13.87 11.87 2.67
CA LEU A 49 -14.77 10.81 2.21
C LEU A 49 -16.18 10.92 2.81
N GLY A 50 -16.40 11.79 3.80
CA GLY A 50 -17.71 11.92 4.48
C GLY A 50 -18.26 10.57 4.95
N GLU A 51 -19.56 10.35 4.76
CA GLU A 51 -20.25 9.08 5.05
C GLU A 51 -20.22 8.09 3.87
N THR A 52 -19.23 8.17 2.97
CA THR A 52 -19.19 7.30 1.79
C THR A 52 -19.01 5.85 2.23
N ALA A 53 -20.09 5.08 2.16
CA ALA A 53 -20.06 3.65 2.39
C ALA A 53 -19.14 2.96 1.36
N PRO A 54 -18.50 1.83 1.71
CA PRO A 54 -17.74 1.04 0.75
C PRO A 54 -18.60 0.67 -0.46
N ALA A 55 -18.01 0.66 -1.66
CA ALA A 55 -18.73 0.33 -2.90
C ALA A 55 -19.37 -1.08 -2.89
N LEU A 56 -18.87 -1.97 -2.04
CA LEU A 56 -19.46 -3.28 -1.76
C LEU A 56 -19.50 -3.46 -0.23
N SER A 57 -20.68 -3.71 0.33
CA SER A 57 -20.83 -4.20 1.69
C SER A 57 -20.82 -5.73 1.67
N PHE A 58 -20.17 -6.34 2.66
CA PHE A 58 -20.24 -7.79 2.86
C PHE A 58 -21.70 -8.20 3.09
N ASP A 59 -22.19 -9.13 2.27
CA ASP A 59 -23.49 -9.78 2.46
C ASP A 59 -23.25 -11.18 3.05
N ALA A 60 -23.63 -11.35 4.32
CA ALA A 60 -23.49 -12.61 5.03
C ALA A 60 -24.49 -13.69 4.57
N ALA A 61 -25.44 -13.37 3.67
CA ALA A 61 -26.42 -14.32 3.15
C ALA A 61 -25.84 -15.26 2.06
N TRP A 62 -24.53 -15.16 1.77
CA TRP A 62 -23.79 -16.01 0.84
C TRP A 62 -23.08 -17.20 1.51
N ASP A 63 -23.55 -17.63 2.69
CA ASP A 63 -23.18 -18.92 3.31
C ASP A 63 -24.17 -20.04 2.96
#